data_AF-A0A1I3KNW5-F1
#
_entry.id   AF-A0A1I3KNW5-F1
#
_cell.length_a   1.000
_cell.length_b   1.000
_cell.length_c   1.000
_cell.angle_alpha   90.00
_cell.angle_beta   90.00
_cell.angle_gamma   90.00
#
_symmetry.space_group_name_H-M   'P 1'
#
loop_
_entity.id
_entity.type
_entity.pdbx_description
1 polymer ?
#
loop_
_entity_poly.entity_id
_entity_poly.type
_entity_poly.pdbx_seq_one_letter_code
_entity_poly.pdbx_strand_id
1 'polypeptide(L)' 'MSSHYLLTAQEIANLEVAHRQTKDKRYADRLKTVYLLGKGWSVTQVAEALMMDR' A
#
# COMPACT_ATOMS: atom_id res chain seq x y z
N MET A 1 -14.99 1.20 12.17
CA MET A 1 -14.42 2.53 11.89
C MET A 1 -13.80 2.48 10.51
N SER A 2 -14.45 3.06 9.50
CA SER A 2 -13.92 3.12 8.14
C SER A 2 -13.15 4.43 7.98
N SER A 3 -11.87 4.43 8.38
CA SER A 3 -10.98 5.55 8.07
C SER A 3 -10.71 5.51 6.57
N HIS A 4 -11.43 6.33 5.80
CA HIS A 4 -11.18 6.48 4.38
C HIS A 4 -9.81 7.14 4.20
N TYR A 5 -8.80 6.34 3.89
CA TYR A 5 -7.47 6.79 3.50
C TYR A 5 -7.57 7.42 2.11
N LEU A 6 -7.88 8.71 2.05
CA LEU A 6 -7.94 9.47 0.81
C LEU A 6 -6.54 9.99 0.48
N LEU A 7 -5.86 9.28 -0.42
CA LEU A 7 -4.63 9.76 -1.03
C LEU A 7 -4.95 10.46 -2.36
N THR A 8 -4.27 11.56 -2.62
CA THR A 8 -4.31 12.22 -3.92
C THR A 8 -3.68 11.32 -5.00
N ALA A 9 -4.02 11.57 -6.27
CA ALA A 9 -3.41 10.86 -7.39
C ALA A 9 -1.87 11.01 -7.40
N GLN A 10 -1.36 12.18 -6.99
CA GLN A 10 0.08 12.43 -6.90
C GLN A 10 0.75 11.60 -5.80
N GLU A 11 0.14 11.48 -4.63
CA GLU A 11 0.65 10.64 -3.54
C GLU A 11 0.67 9.16 -3.92
N ILE A 12 -0.38 8.68 -4.61
CA ILE A 12 -0.42 7.32 -5.16
C ILE A 12 0.72 7.09 -6.15
N ALA A 13 0.96 8.04 -7.07
CA ALA A 13 2.06 7.95 -8.03
C ALA A 13 3.42 7.94 -7.32
N ASN A 14 3.61 8.77 -6.30
CA ASN A 14 4.85 8.82 -5.52
C ASN A 14 5.11 7.50 -4.79
N LEU A 15 4.09 6.87 -4.21
CA LEU A 15 4.20 5.56 -3.56
C LEU A 15 4.60 4.46 -4.54
N GLU A 16 4.04 4.47 -5.75
CA GLU A 16 4.40 3.50 -6.79
C GLU A 16 5.86 3.64 -7.22
N VAL A 17 6.33 4.87 -7.43
CA VAL A 17 7.74 5.14 -7.76
C VAL A 17 8.67 4.71 -6.62
N ALA A 18 8.36 5.10 -5.38
CA ALA A 18 9.14 4.74 -4.20
C ALA A 18 9.22 3.21 -4.00
N HIS A 19 8.10 2.50 -4.21
CA HIS A 19 8.05 1.04 -4.14
C HIS A 19 8.96 0.38 -5.19
N ARG A 20 8.97 0.90 -6.42
CA ARG A 20 9.81 0.35 -7.50
C ARG A 20 11.31 0.63 -7.29
N GLN A 21 11.65 1.68 -6.56
CA GLN A 21 13.04 2.10 -6.33
C GLN A 21 13.67 1.51 -5.07
N THR A 22 12.87 1.15 -4.06
CA THR A 22 13.40 0.59 -2.82
C THR A 22 13.98 -0.82 -3.04
N LYS A 23 15.14 -1.07 -2.42
CA LYS A 23 15.76 -2.42 -2.37
C LYS A 23 15.41 -3.18 -1.10
N ASP A 24 14.94 -2.47 -0.07
CA ASP A 24 14.45 -3.10 1.16
C ASP A 24 13.04 -3.66 0.90
N LYS A 25 12.95 -5.00 0.92
CA LYS A 25 11.71 -5.74 0.72
C LYS A 25 10.64 -5.40 1.76
N ARG A 26 11.02 -5.26 3.03
CA ARG A 26 10.07 -4.92 4.10
C ARG A 26 9.53 -3.51 3.93
N TYR A 27 10.39 -2.59 3.49
CA TYR A 27 9.95 -1.23 3.18
C TYR A 27 9.06 -1.19 1.94
N ALA A 28 9.36 -2.00 0.92
CA ALA A 28 8.50 -2.17 -0.26
C ALA A 28 7.10 -2.63 0.16
N ASP A 29 6.98 -3.66 0.99
CA ASP A 29 5.67 -4.17 1.43
C ASP A 29 4.86 -3.11 2.19
N ARG A 30 5.52 -2.28 3.01
CA ARG A 30 4.86 -1.15 3.69
C ARG A 30 4.37 -0.09 2.70
N LEU A 31 5.17 0.27 1.70
CA LEU A 31 4.74 1.20 0.65
C LEU A 31 3.57 0.63 -0.16
N LYS A 32 3.65 -0.66 -0.51
CA LYS A 32 2.59 -1.38 -1.22
C LYS A 32 1.30 -1.46 -0.41
N THR A 33 1.40 -1.63 0.91
CA THR A 33 0.26 -1.58 1.83
C THR A 33 -0.47 -0.24 1.71
N VAL A 34 0.25 0.87 1.87
CA VAL A 34 -0.33 2.22 1.82
C VAL A 34 -0.90 2.53 0.44
N TYR A 35 -0.19 2.12 -0.62
CA TYR A 35 -0.65 2.25 -2.01
C TYR A 35 -1.99 1.54 -2.22
N LEU A 36 -2.11 0.26 -1.82
CA LEU A 36 -3.34 -0.51 -2.03
C LEU A 36 -4.51 0.03 -1.19
N LEU A 37 -4.26 0.43 0.06
CA LEU A 37 -5.27 1.07 0.90
C LEU A 37 -5.77 2.38 0.27
N GLY A 38 -4.87 3.21 -0.24
CA GLY A 38 -5.23 4.44 -0.95
C GLY A 38 -5.95 4.21 -2.29
N LYS A 39 -5.79 3.04 -2.89
CA LYS A 39 -6.57 2.57 -4.05
C LYS A 39 -7.96 2.02 -3.67
N GLY A 40 -8.31 2.03 -2.37
CA GLY A 40 -9.60 1.59 -1.86
C GLY A 40 -9.66 0.10 -1.52
N TRP A 41 -8.52 -0.60 -1.45
CA TRP A 41 -8.51 -1.99 -0.98
C TRP A 41 -8.81 -2.04 0.51
N SER A 42 -9.57 -3.05 0.93
CA SER A 42 -9.76 -3.36 2.34
C SER A 42 -8.48 -3.94 2.96
N VAL A 43 -8.32 -3.81 4.27
CA VAL A 43 -7.19 -4.39 5.01
C VAL A 43 -7.04 -5.89 4.75
N THR A 44 -8.16 -6.63 4.66
CA THR A 44 -8.17 -8.06 4.37
C THR A 44 -7.59 -8.38 2.98
N GLN A 45 -7.97 -7.61 1.96
CA GLN A 45 -7.43 -7.78 0.60
C GLN A 45 -5.93 -7.45 0.55
N VAL A 46 -5.49 -6.46 1.32
CA VAL A 46 -4.07 -6.10 1.40
C VAL A 46 -3.27 -7.20 2.09
N ALA A 47 -3.77 -7.74 3.21
CA ALA A 47 -3.13 -8.85 3.91
C ALA A 47 -3.00 -10.09 3.01
N GLU A 48 -4.05 -10.42 2.24
CA GLU A 48 -4.03 -11.51 1.26
C GLU A 48 -3.00 -11.26 0.15
N ALA A 49 -2.95 -10.06 -0.43
CA ALA A 49 -2.01 -9.70 -1.49
C ALA A 49 -0.54 -9.66 -1.04
N LEU A 50 -0.30 -9.45 0.26
CA LEU A 50 1.03 -9.45 0.87
C LEU A 50 1.38 -10.80 1.52
N MET A 51 0.50 -11.80 1.43
CA MET A 51 0.65 -13.10 2.08
C MET A 51 1.00 -12.96 3.57
N MET A 52 0.37 -11.99 4.24
CA MET A 52 0.56 -11.82 5.68
C MET A 52 -0.27 -12.86 6.41
N ASP A 53 0.33 -13.49 7.41
CA ASP A 53 -0.38 -14.36 8.33
C ASP A 53 -1.47 -13.55 9.06
N ARG A 54 -2.67 -14.12 9.14
CA ARG A 54 -3.86 -13.47 9.70
C ARG A 54 -3.78 -13.34 11.22
#